data_AF-A0A0E9MF61-F1
#
_entry.id   AF-A0A0E9MF61-F1
#
_cell.length_a   1.000
_cell.length_b   1.000
_cell.length_c   1.000
_cell.angle_alpha   90.00
_cell.angle_beta   90.00
_cell.angle_gamma   90.00
#
_symmetry.space_group_name_H-M   'P 1'
#
loop_
_entity.id
_entity.type
_entity.pdbx_description
1 polymer ?
#
loop_
_entity_poly.entity_id
_entity_poly.type
_entity_poly.pdbx_seq_one_letter_code
_entity_poly.pdbx_strand_id
1 'polypeptide(L)'
;MTDSLIITPYLPENLQGLHGEEERIRTESSLCINTSESLKDHVEMMHSCLDMLHAAHVNAPKKLSDDEQVIYGLGIRLFNSGSCFLKLLLSGYYQGSVSFLRDVVEVGFLLDYFDYSPQSIAAWRNGEVDEFKPYKIRGVLDKRDGFEEKGRGERYKFLSTYGTHATFKGFELVVTEKRFTIGPFMSEKLLTGILNDGALHFSHPVLVCLIHHKGLSLNQMKNSVGFLDAINTWFGKYRDPEIAAIGLKQIDELRKLF
;
A
#
# COMPACT_ATOMS: atom_id res chain seq x y z
N MET A 1 41.45 -9.92 -31.06
CA MET A 1 39.99 -10.08 -30.90
C MET A 1 39.79 -10.87 -29.64
N THR A 2 39.32 -10.24 -28.57
CA THR A 2 38.96 -10.93 -27.32
C THR A 2 37.57 -11.49 -27.51
N ASP A 3 37.44 -12.82 -27.51
CA ASP A 3 36.13 -13.48 -27.52
C ASP A 3 35.32 -12.97 -26.33
N SER A 4 34.21 -12.28 -26.61
CA SER A 4 33.30 -11.83 -25.57
C SER A 4 32.63 -13.06 -24.98
N LEU A 5 32.84 -13.29 -23.69
CA LEU A 5 32.18 -14.35 -22.94
C LEU A 5 30.66 -14.15 -23.01
N ILE A 6 29.93 -15.12 -23.60
CA ILE A 6 28.46 -15.12 -23.55
C ILE A 6 28.05 -15.53 -22.14
N ILE A 7 27.56 -14.58 -21.36
CA ILE A 7 26.98 -14.83 -20.04
C ILE A 7 25.52 -15.20 -20.23
N THR A 8 25.14 -16.43 -19.88
CA THR A 8 23.73 -16.82 -19.78
C THR A 8 23.25 -16.63 -18.34
N PRO A 9 22.03 -16.09 -18.12
CA PRO A 9 21.43 -16.06 -16.79
C PRO A 9 21.32 -17.47 -16.21
N TYR A 10 21.75 -17.66 -14.96
CA TYR A 10 21.70 -18.94 -14.26
C TYR A 10 20.90 -18.83 -12.96
N LEU A 11 19.92 -19.72 -12.80
CA LEU A 11 19.23 -20.02 -11.56
C LEU A 11 19.09 -21.54 -11.42
N PRO A 12 19.18 -22.11 -10.19
CA PRO A 12 18.87 -23.51 -9.94
C PRO A 12 17.47 -23.90 -10.45
N GLU A 13 17.33 -25.13 -10.95
CA GLU A 13 16.08 -25.66 -11.52
C GLU A 13 14.88 -25.49 -10.59
N ASN A 14 15.05 -25.76 -9.28
CA ASN A 14 13.98 -25.61 -8.29
C ASN A 14 13.48 -24.15 -8.17
N LEU A 15 14.34 -23.15 -8.38
CA LEU A 15 13.92 -21.74 -8.37
C LEU A 15 13.18 -21.37 -9.66
N GLN A 16 13.55 -21.98 -10.79
CA GLN A 16 12.82 -21.82 -12.04
C GLN A 16 11.43 -22.45 -11.95
N GLY A 17 11.32 -23.65 -11.38
CA GLY A 17 10.05 -24.32 -11.11
C GLY A 17 9.16 -23.51 -10.18
N LEU A 18 9.72 -22.93 -9.11
CA LEU A 18 8.99 -22.05 -8.21
C LEU A 18 8.42 -20.82 -8.95
N HIS A 19 9.23 -20.16 -9.78
CA HIS A 19 8.76 -19.04 -10.58
C HIS A 19 7.65 -19.43 -11.57
N GLY A 20 7.77 -20.60 -12.21
CA GLY A 20 6.72 -21.13 -13.08
C GLY A 20 5.39 -21.32 -12.35
N GLU A 21 5.43 -21.80 -11.10
CA GLU A 21 4.24 -21.96 -10.27
C GLU A 21 3.63 -20.61 -9.84
N GLU A 22 4.46 -19.62 -9.53
CA GLU A 22 4.02 -18.24 -9.24
C GLU A 22 3.26 -17.62 -10.43
N GLU A 23 3.72 -17.86 -11.66
CA GLU A 23 3.07 -17.35 -12.88
C GLU A 23 1.78 -18.12 -13.23
N ARG A 24 1.74 -19.43 -12.94
CA ARG A 24 0.50 -20.22 -13.05
C ARG A 24 -0.57 -19.67 -12.10
N ILE A 25 -0.22 -19.44 -10.83
CA ILE A 25 -1.14 -18.89 -9.83
C ILE A 25 -1.53 -17.44 -10.14
N ARG A 26 -0.62 -16.64 -10.70
CA ARG A 26 -0.93 -15.29 -11.21
C ARG A 26 -2.02 -15.32 -12.26
N THR A 27 -1.93 -16.27 -13.19
CA THR A 27 -2.95 -16.48 -14.22
C THR A 27 -4.30 -16.85 -13.60
N GLU A 28 -4.32 -17.79 -12.64
CA GLU A 28 -5.55 -18.19 -11.93
C GLU A 28 -6.16 -17.05 -11.12
N SER A 29 -5.34 -16.28 -10.41
CA SER A 29 -5.77 -15.09 -9.68
C SER A 29 -6.40 -14.06 -10.62
N SER A 30 -5.81 -13.86 -11.80
CA SER A 30 -6.33 -12.93 -12.81
C SER A 30 -7.67 -13.40 -13.37
N LEU A 31 -7.83 -14.70 -13.61
CA LEU A 31 -9.11 -15.29 -14.03
C LEU A 31 -10.19 -15.11 -12.95
N CYS A 32 -9.86 -15.36 -11.68
CA CYS A 32 -10.74 -15.13 -10.54
C CYS A 32 -11.15 -13.65 -10.39
N ILE A 33 -10.22 -12.72 -10.61
CA ILE A 33 -10.54 -11.28 -10.62
C ILE A 33 -11.49 -10.95 -11.77
N ASN A 34 -11.24 -11.47 -12.97
CA ASN A 34 -12.00 -11.14 -14.17
C ASN A 34 -13.48 -11.57 -14.10
N THR A 35 -13.79 -12.62 -13.33
CA THR A 35 -15.17 -13.09 -13.10
C THR A 35 -15.96 -12.24 -12.10
N SER A 36 -15.32 -11.32 -11.37
CA SER A 36 -15.96 -10.48 -10.35
C SER A 36 -15.79 -8.99 -10.66
N GLU A 37 -16.92 -8.27 -10.80
CA GLU A 37 -16.90 -6.82 -11.00
C GLU A 37 -16.26 -6.08 -9.82
N SER A 38 -16.53 -6.51 -8.58
CA SER A 38 -15.94 -5.86 -7.41
C SER A 38 -14.44 -6.04 -7.30
N LEU A 39 -13.94 -7.23 -7.63
CA LEU A 39 -12.49 -7.48 -7.62
C LEU A 39 -11.78 -6.66 -8.70
N LYS A 40 -12.38 -6.50 -9.87
CA LYS A 40 -11.86 -5.60 -10.90
C LYS A 40 -11.76 -4.17 -10.39
N ASP A 41 -12.83 -3.66 -9.77
CA ASP A 41 -12.82 -2.29 -9.22
C ASP A 41 -11.76 -2.12 -8.10
N HIS A 42 -11.52 -3.13 -7.27
CA HIS A 42 -10.46 -3.10 -6.26
C HIS A 42 -9.07 -3.05 -6.89
N VAL A 43 -8.83 -3.83 -7.95
CA VAL A 43 -7.55 -3.77 -8.68
C VAL A 43 -7.35 -2.42 -9.36
N GLU A 44 -8.39 -1.88 -10.00
CA GLU A 44 -8.31 -0.56 -10.65
C GLU A 44 -8.05 0.58 -9.65
N MET A 45 -8.65 0.51 -8.44
CA MET A 45 -8.35 1.45 -7.36
C MET A 45 -6.88 1.35 -6.92
N MET A 46 -6.39 0.12 -6.70
CA MET A 46 -4.98 -0.10 -6.35
C MET A 46 -4.03 0.38 -7.44
N HIS A 47 -4.35 0.12 -8.71
CA HIS A 47 -3.60 0.58 -9.87
C HIS A 47 -3.57 2.12 -9.92
N SER A 48 -4.72 2.77 -9.74
CA SER A 48 -4.83 4.24 -9.70
C SER A 48 -3.95 4.86 -8.60
N CYS A 49 -3.86 4.22 -7.43
CA CYS A 49 -2.95 4.64 -6.36
C CYS A 49 -1.48 4.54 -6.76
N LEU A 50 -1.08 3.42 -7.37
CA LEU A 50 0.30 3.20 -7.81
C LEU A 50 0.69 4.12 -8.96
N ASP A 51 -0.20 4.31 -9.94
CA ASP A 51 0.03 5.22 -11.06
C ASP A 51 0.19 6.66 -10.56
N MET A 52 -0.60 7.06 -9.57
CA MET A 52 -0.48 8.38 -8.95
C MET A 52 0.86 8.59 -8.24
N LEU A 53 1.31 7.62 -7.44
CA LEU A 53 2.63 7.67 -6.79
C LEU A 53 3.77 7.71 -7.82
N HIS A 54 3.66 6.91 -8.88
CA HIS A 54 4.64 6.88 -9.97
C HIS A 54 4.67 8.22 -10.72
N ALA A 55 3.51 8.77 -11.08
CA ALA A 55 3.39 10.07 -11.73
C ALA A 55 3.95 11.19 -10.85
N ALA A 56 3.69 11.17 -9.54
CA ALA A 56 4.26 12.14 -8.62
C ALA A 56 5.79 12.07 -8.58
N HIS A 57 6.36 10.87 -8.59
CA HIS A 57 7.80 10.65 -8.59
C HIS A 57 8.48 11.08 -9.90
N VAL A 58 7.95 10.66 -11.06
CA VAL A 58 8.52 11.00 -12.38
C VAL A 58 8.50 12.50 -12.63
N ASN A 59 7.51 13.20 -12.07
CA ASN A 59 7.37 14.65 -12.20
C ASN A 59 7.94 15.44 -11.00
N ALA A 60 8.80 14.82 -10.19
CA ALA A 60 9.43 15.49 -9.07
C ALA A 60 10.27 16.72 -9.52
N PRO A 61 10.26 17.83 -8.76
CA PRO A 61 11.19 18.92 -8.99
C PRO A 61 12.65 18.44 -9.02
N LYS A 62 13.47 19.04 -9.89
CA LYS A 62 14.91 18.71 -10.00
C LYS A 62 15.68 18.95 -8.70
N LYS A 63 15.18 19.81 -7.83
CA LYS A 63 15.79 20.17 -6.56
C LYS A 63 14.72 20.13 -5.49
N LEU A 64 14.92 19.24 -4.52
CA LEU A 64 14.05 19.04 -3.38
C LEU A 64 14.76 19.57 -2.13
N SER A 65 14.03 20.25 -1.27
CA SER A 65 14.45 20.48 0.13
C SER A 65 14.60 19.14 0.87
N ASP A 66 15.28 19.16 2.00
CA ASP A 66 15.51 17.93 2.77
C ASP A 66 14.20 17.32 3.30
N ASP A 67 13.17 18.13 3.57
CA ASP A 67 11.86 17.66 4.01
C ASP A 67 11.09 17.04 2.84
N GLU A 68 11.14 17.67 1.66
CA GLU A 68 10.55 17.11 0.44
C GLU A 68 11.22 15.78 0.07
N GLN A 69 12.53 15.63 0.24
CA GLN A 69 13.23 14.36 0.03
C GLN A 69 12.68 13.24 0.93
N VAL A 70 12.33 13.55 2.19
CA VAL A 70 11.70 12.58 3.10
C VAL A 70 10.34 12.15 2.57
N ILE A 71 9.48 13.10 2.19
CA ILE A 71 8.15 12.80 1.64
C ILE A 71 8.25 11.97 0.36
N TYR A 72 9.11 12.36 -0.58
CA TYR A 72 9.32 11.60 -1.82
C TYR A 72 9.86 10.19 -1.53
N GLY A 73 10.77 10.04 -0.57
CA GLY A 73 11.27 8.73 -0.13
C GLY A 73 10.18 7.84 0.45
N LEU A 74 9.26 8.41 1.24
CA LEU A 74 8.09 7.69 1.76
C LEU A 74 7.09 7.35 0.65
N GLY A 75 6.90 8.22 -0.34
CA GLY A 75 6.11 7.93 -1.54
C GLY A 75 6.67 6.76 -2.37
N ILE A 76 7.99 6.69 -2.54
CA ILE A 76 8.67 5.54 -3.17
C ILE A 76 8.45 4.27 -2.35
N ARG A 77 8.53 4.35 -1.01
CA ARG A 77 8.26 3.21 -0.14
C ARG A 77 6.81 2.73 -0.27
N LEU A 78 5.83 3.63 -0.33
CA LEU A 78 4.43 3.27 -0.59
C LEU A 78 4.27 2.55 -1.93
N PHE A 79 4.90 3.06 -3.00
CA PHE A 79 4.83 2.44 -4.32
C PHE A 79 5.43 1.03 -4.32
N ASN A 80 6.61 0.88 -3.73
CA ASN A 80 7.30 -0.41 -3.65
C ASN A 80 6.51 -1.41 -2.80
N SER A 81 6.03 -1.00 -1.63
CA SER A 81 5.24 -1.87 -0.76
C SER A 81 3.91 -2.24 -1.42
N GLY A 82 3.25 -1.34 -2.15
CA GLY A 82 2.04 -1.67 -2.91
C GLY A 82 2.24 -2.61 -4.07
N SER A 83 3.31 -2.38 -4.84
CA SER A 83 3.70 -3.26 -5.94
C SER A 83 4.05 -4.66 -5.42
N CYS A 84 4.78 -4.75 -4.31
CA CYS A 84 5.07 -6.02 -3.64
C CYS A 84 3.81 -6.69 -3.07
N PHE A 85 2.91 -5.92 -2.45
CA PHE A 85 1.61 -6.41 -1.97
C PHE A 85 0.83 -7.09 -3.09
N LEU A 86 0.64 -6.42 -4.24
CA LEU A 86 -0.07 -6.98 -5.39
C LEU A 86 0.67 -8.16 -6.00
N LYS A 87 1.99 -8.05 -6.18
CA LYS A 87 2.80 -9.13 -6.75
C LYS A 87 2.66 -10.42 -5.94
N LEU A 88 2.84 -10.33 -4.62
CA LEU A 88 2.75 -11.49 -3.73
C LEU A 88 1.32 -12.01 -3.61
N LEU A 89 0.32 -11.13 -3.58
CA LEU A 89 -1.09 -11.52 -3.55
C LEU A 89 -1.46 -12.36 -4.77
N LEU A 90 -1.13 -11.86 -5.96
CA LEU A 90 -1.43 -12.52 -7.23
C LEU A 90 -0.63 -13.81 -7.42
N SER A 91 0.57 -13.90 -6.83
CA SER A 91 1.39 -15.11 -6.88
C SER A 91 1.12 -16.10 -5.73
N GLY A 92 0.08 -15.89 -4.90
CA GLY A 92 -0.32 -16.87 -3.88
C GLY A 92 0.45 -16.83 -2.55
N TYR A 93 1.23 -15.77 -2.30
CA TYR A 93 1.92 -15.54 -1.03
C TYR A 93 1.14 -14.60 -0.12
N TYR A 94 0.00 -15.07 0.40
CA TYR A 94 -0.96 -14.25 1.16
C TYR A 94 -0.36 -13.62 2.42
N GLN A 95 0.40 -14.39 3.21
CA GLN A 95 1.07 -13.86 4.41
C GLN A 95 2.10 -12.76 4.07
N GLY A 96 2.88 -12.98 3.00
CA GLY A 96 3.85 -12.01 2.49
C GLY A 96 3.16 -10.74 1.99
N SER A 97 2.04 -10.87 1.29
CA SER A 97 1.23 -9.74 0.85
C SER A 97 0.74 -8.90 2.04
N VAL A 98 0.17 -9.52 3.07
CA VAL A 98 -0.30 -8.81 4.29
C VAL A 98 0.84 -8.08 5.01
N SER A 99 2.07 -8.58 4.96
CA SER A 99 3.24 -7.89 5.51
C SER A 99 3.49 -6.54 4.84
N PHE A 100 3.34 -6.45 3.52
CA PHE A 100 3.49 -5.19 2.79
C PHE A 100 2.28 -4.27 2.97
N LEU A 101 1.07 -4.83 3.14
CA LEU A 101 -0.10 -4.03 3.50
C LEU A 101 0.06 -3.36 4.86
N ARG A 102 0.66 -4.05 5.84
CA ARG A 102 1.03 -3.46 7.14
C ARG A 102 1.96 -2.26 6.94
N ASP A 103 3.00 -2.41 6.12
CA ASP A 103 3.96 -1.34 5.86
C ASP A 103 3.28 -0.11 5.25
N VAL A 104 2.37 -0.32 4.28
CA VAL A 104 1.59 0.77 3.66
C VAL A 104 0.75 1.53 4.67
N VAL A 105 0.06 0.82 5.56
CA VAL A 105 -0.72 1.43 6.64
C VAL A 105 0.17 2.22 7.59
N GLU A 106 1.33 1.67 7.96
CA GLU A 106 2.26 2.32 8.89
C GLU A 106 2.92 3.57 8.28
N VAL A 107 3.34 3.50 7.01
CA VAL A 107 3.86 4.66 6.27
C VAL A 107 2.78 5.71 6.09
N GLY A 108 1.54 5.31 5.84
CA GLY A 108 0.40 6.23 5.79
C GLY A 108 0.21 7.01 7.09
N PHE A 109 0.31 6.34 8.25
CA PHE A 109 0.25 7.03 9.54
C PHE A 109 1.41 7.99 9.76
N LEU A 110 2.62 7.64 9.30
CA LEU A 110 3.77 8.55 9.40
C LEU A 110 3.57 9.79 8.51
N LEU A 111 3.08 9.62 7.29
CA LEU A 111 2.76 10.73 6.39
C LEU A 111 1.66 11.63 6.96
N ASP A 112 0.62 11.04 7.56
CA ASP A 112 -0.49 11.77 8.20
C ASP A 112 -0.01 12.55 9.43
N TYR A 113 0.94 11.98 10.17
CA TYR A 113 1.60 12.66 11.27
C TYR A 113 2.46 13.84 10.80
N PHE A 114 3.19 13.70 9.70
CA PHE A 114 3.98 14.80 9.12
C PHE A 114 3.12 15.91 8.53
N ASP A 115 1.96 15.58 7.99
CA ASP A 115 0.98 16.61 7.59
C ASP A 115 0.49 17.40 8.80
N TYR A 116 0.15 16.70 9.90
CA TYR A 116 -0.26 17.33 11.16
C TYR A 116 0.86 18.12 11.85
N SER A 117 2.11 17.67 11.76
CA SER A 117 3.28 18.29 12.41
C SER A 117 4.48 18.35 11.45
N PRO A 118 4.50 19.31 10.51
CA PRO A 118 5.56 19.40 9.50
C PRO A 118 6.98 19.53 10.07
N GLN A 119 7.13 20.24 11.19
CA GLN A 119 8.42 20.40 11.89
C GLN A 119 9.02 19.06 12.35
N SER A 120 8.19 18.03 12.51
CA SER A 120 8.63 16.70 12.93
C SER A 120 9.40 15.95 11.84
N ILE A 121 9.30 16.38 10.57
CA ILE A 121 10.07 15.78 9.46
C ILE A 121 11.57 15.92 9.71
N ALA A 122 12.01 17.11 10.12
CA ALA A 122 13.41 17.38 10.44
C ALA A 122 13.90 16.55 11.63
N ALA A 123 13.10 16.45 12.70
CA ALA A 123 13.40 15.62 13.86
C ALA A 123 13.53 14.13 13.50
N TRP A 124 12.59 13.60 12.71
CA TRP A 124 12.63 12.22 12.23
C TRP A 124 13.87 11.96 11.37
N ARG A 125 14.18 12.85 10.42
CA ARG A 125 15.36 12.75 9.56
C ARG A 125 16.66 12.70 10.36
N ASN A 126 16.73 13.45 11.46
CA ASN A 126 17.91 13.52 12.32
C ASN A 126 18.06 12.33 13.28
N GLY A 127 17.15 11.34 13.22
CA GLY A 127 17.29 10.06 13.91
C GLY A 127 16.65 10.00 15.30
N GLU A 128 15.70 10.89 15.62
CA GLU A 128 14.96 10.89 16.90
C GLU A 128 13.93 9.75 16.95
N VAL A 129 14.38 8.49 16.91
CA VAL A 129 13.55 7.31 16.66
C VAL A 129 12.49 6.99 17.72
N ASP A 130 12.65 7.47 18.95
CA ASP A 130 11.76 7.12 20.06
C ASP A 130 10.40 7.80 19.97
N GLU A 131 10.32 9.01 19.42
CA GLU A 131 9.07 9.76 19.28
C GLU A 131 8.22 9.24 18.13
N PHE A 132 8.86 8.70 17.10
CA PHE A 132 8.21 8.16 15.90
C PHE A 132 7.90 6.67 15.98
N LYS A 133 7.90 6.10 17.19
CA LYS A 133 7.43 4.72 17.39
C LYS A 133 5.98 4.60 16.91
N PRO A 134 5.61 3.54 16.18
CA PRO A 134 4.30 3.46 15.52
C PRO A 134 3.10 3.61 16.46
N TYR A 135 3.21 3.12 17.69
CA TYR A 135 2.13 3.27 18.68
C TYR A 135 1.98 4.72 19.19
N LYS A 136 3.05 5.51 19.23
CA LYS A 136 3.01 6.92 19.62
C LYS A 136 2.35 7.74 18.53
N ILE A 137 2.77 7.54 17.28
CA ILE A 137 2.16 8.17 16.10
C ILE A 137 0.66 7.92 16.08
N ARG A 138 0.23 6.66 16.18
CA ARG A 138 -1.21 6.33 16.23
C ARG A 138 -1.92 7.00 17.39
N GLY A 139 -1.31 7.03 18.58
CA GLY A 139 -1.91 7.71 19.74
C GLY A 139 -2.10 9.22 19.53
N VAL A 140 -1.17 9.88 18.83
CA VAL A 140 -1.33 11.29 18.46
C VAL A 140 -2.46 11.48 17.44
N LEU A 141 -2.50 10.65 16.40
CA LEU A 141 -3.54 10.73 15.35
C LEU A 141 -4.94 10.40 15.88
N ASP A 142 -5.08 9.38 16.72
CA ASP A 142 -6.35 9.02 17.36
C ASP A 142 -6.85 10.18 18.24
N LYS A 143 -5.95 10.82 19.01
CA LYS A 143 -6.27 12.01 19.79
C LYS A 143 -6.64 13.21 18.91
N ARG A 144 -5.94 13.44 17.79
CA ARG A 144 -6.23 14.52 16.83
C ARG A 144 -7.65 14.39 16.28
N ASP A 145 -8.06 13.17 15.94
CA ASP A 145 -9.33 12.89 15.27
C ASP A 145 -10.49 12.63 16.24
N GLY A 146 -10.22 12.65 17.55
CA GLY A 146 -11.24 12.41 18.57
C GLY A 146 -11.68 10.96 18.67
N PHE A 147 -10.86 10.01 18.21
CA PHE A 147 -11.16 8.59 18.31
C PHE A 147 -10.83 8.06 19.70
N GLU A 148 -11.87 7.77 20.46
CA GLU A 148 -11.77 7.07 21.74
C GLU A 148 -11.48 5.56 21.54
N GLU A 149 -11.91 5.03 20.39
CA GLU A 149 -11.65 3.66 19.96
C GLU A 149 -10.27 3.54 19.30
N LYS A 150 -9.50 2.51 19.66
CA LYS A 150 -8.12 2.30 19.18
C LYS A 150 -8.07 1.64 17.79
N GLY A 151 -8.96 2.03 16.87
CA GLY A 151 -9.14 1.39 15.56
C GLY A 151 -7.86 1.29 14.73
N ARG A 152 -7.02 2.35 14.72
CA ARG A 152 -5.69 2.30 14.08
C ARG A 152 -4.78 1.24 14.71
N GLY A 153 -4.81 1.14 16.04
CA GLY A 153 -4.03 0.17 16.80
C GLY A 153 -4.50 -1.27 16.58
N GLU A 154 -5.81 -1.49 16.53
CA GLU A 154 -6.41 -2.80 16.26
C GLU A 154 -6.10 -3.27 14.84
N ARG A 155 -6.22 -2.39 13.85
CA ARG A 155 -5.89 -2.71 12.47
C ARG A 155 -4.41 -3.06 12.31
N TYR A 156 -3.53 -2.25 12.90
CA TYR A 156 -2.09 -2.56 12.93
C TYR A 156 -1.81 -3.92 13.59
N LYS A 157 -2.47 -4.21 14.72
CA LYS A 157 -2.31 -5.48 15.44
C LYS A 157 -2.80 -6.65 14.60
N PHE A 158 -3.92 -6.51 13.91
CA PHE A 158 -4.44 -7.53 12.98
C PHE A 158 -3.41 -7.84 11.90
N LEU A 159 -2.99 -6.82 11.13
CA LEU A 159 -2.03 -6.99 10.04
C LEU A 159 -0.70 -7.54 10.54
N SER A 160 -0.22 -7.10 11.70
CA SER A 160 1.03 -7.61 12.27
C SER A 160 0.89 -9.06 12.74
N THR A 161 -0.24 -9.45 13.35
CA THR A 161 -0.49 -10.82 13.81
C THR A 161 -0.47 -11.82 12.67
N TYR A 162 -1.09 -11.43 11.56
CA TYR A 162 -1.26 -12.30 10.40
C TYR A 162 -0.07 -12.26 9.44
N GLY A 163 0.47 -11.08 9.13
CA GLY A 163 1.53 -10.91 8.15
C GLY A 163 2.94 -11.13 8.70
N THR A 164 3.27 -10.55 9.86
CA THR A 164 4.69 -10.36 10.25
C THR A 164 5.12 -11.10 11.51
N HIS A 165 4.26 -11.21 12.53
CA HIS A 165 4.59 -11.92 13.76
C HIS A 165 4.47 -13.44 13.54
N ALA A 166 5.43 -14.20 14.08
CA ALA A 166 5.39 -15.66 14.11
C ALA A 166 4.35 -16.17 15.13
N THR A 167 3.08 -15.92 14.85
CA THR A 167 1.95 -16.36 15.67
C THR A 167 1.26 -17.55 15.03
N PHE A 168 0.70 -18.44 15.86
CA PHE A 168 -0.09 -19.57 15.36
C PHE A 168 -1.30 -19.10 14.53
N LYS A 169 -1.89 -17.96 14.89
CA LYS A 169 -3.01 -17.34 14.17
C LYS A 169 -2.62 -16.91 12.75
N GLY A 170 -1.38 -16.43 12.56
CA GLY A 170 -0.85 -16.10 11.23
C GLY A 170 -0.80 -17.29 10.28
N PHE A 171 -0.74 -18.53 10.81
CA PHE A 171 -0.74 -19.72 9.96
C PHE A 171 -2.07 -19.94 9.22
N GLU A 172 -3.16 -19.27 9.60
CA GLU A 172 -4.42 -19.29 8.84
C GLU A 172 -4.23 -18.80 7.39
N LEU A 173 -3.21 -17.99 7.10
CA LEU A 173 -2.89 -17.51 5.75
C LEU A 173 -2.04 -18.47 4.91
N VAL A 174 -1.62 -19.61 5.48
CA VAL A 174 -0.83 -20.63 4.78
C VAL A 174 -1.50 -22.00 4.82
N VAL A 175 -2.81 -22.07 5.08
CA VAL A 175 -3.57 -23.32 5.14
C VAL A 175 -4.46 -23.47 3.91
N THR A 176 -4.34 -24.61 3.22
CA THR A 176 -5.31 -25.07 2.21
C THR A 176 -6.02 -26.32 2.71
N GLU A 177 -7.35 -26.38 2.54
CA GLU A 177 -8.27 -27.53 2.74
C GLU A 177 -8.18 -28.40 4.02
N LYS A 178 -7.17 -28.20 4.89
CA LYS A 178 -6.87 -28.75 6.25
C LYS A 178 -5.36 -28.92 6.54
N ARG A 179 -4.42 -28.51 5.67
CA ARG A 179 -2.97 -28.67 5.90
C ARG A 179 -2.22 -27.35 5.72
N PHE A 180 -1.07 -27.23 6.39
CA PHE A 180 -0.12 -26.16 6.11
C PHE A 180 0.52 -26.38 4.74
N THR A 181 0.62 -25.30 3.98
CA THR A 181 1.14 -25.29 2.62
C THR A 181 2.44 -24.51 2.59
N ILE A 182 3.46 -25.13 2.00
CA ILE A 182 4.75 -24.49 1.73
C ILE A 182 4.72 -23.86 0.34
N GLY A 183 5.22 -22.65 0.22
CA GLY A 183 5.28 -21.94 -1.06
C GLY A 183 3.93 -21.32 -1.46
N PRO A 184 3.83 -20.87 -2.72
CA PRO A 184 2.64 -20.19 -3.21
C PRO A 184 1.50 -21.19 -3.43
N PHE A 185 0.26 -20.75 -3.24
CA PHE A 185 -0.92 -21.53 -3.57
C PHE A 185 -2.08 -20.61 -3.96
N MET A 186 -3.04 -21.15 -4.71
CA MET A 186 -4.25 -20.43 -5.07
C MET A 186 -5.34 -20.61 -4.00
N SER A 187 -5.92 -19.50 -3.57
CA SER A 187 -7.08 -19.44 -2.69
C SER A 187 -7.93 -18.21 -3.03
N GLU A 188 -9.07 -18.44 -3.67
CA GLU A 188 -10.03 -17.38 -4.04
C GLU A 188 -10.51 -16.59 -2.81
N LYS A 189 -10.74 -17.27 -1.68
CA LYS A 189 -11.16 -16.64 -0.43
C LYS A 189 -10.11 -15.65 0.09
N LEU A 190 -8.84 -16.07 0.14
CA LEU A 190 -7.75 -15.22 0.64
C LEU A 190 -7.45 -14.10 -0.36
N LEU A 191 -7.44 -14.39 -1.66
CA LEU A 191 -7.29 -13.39 -2.72
C LEU A 191 -8.33 -12.29 -2.59
N THR A 192 -9.62 -12.66 -2.53
CA THR A 192 -10.75 -11.72 -2.44
C THR A 192 -10.65 -10.86 -1.19
N GLY A 193 -10.49 -11.49 -0.02
CA GLY A 193 -10.46 -10.77 1.26
C GLY A 193 -9.28 -9.82 1.37
N ILE A 194 -8.07 -10.25 0.99
CA ILE A 194 -6.86 -9.44 1.09
C ILE A 194 -6.87 -8.32 0.02
N LEU A 195 -7.39 -8.58 -1.19
CA LEU A 195 -7.51 -7.55 -2.22
C LEU A 195 -8.46 -6.43 -1.82
N ASN A 196 -9.61 -6.76 -1.23
CA ASN A 196 -10.55 -5.79 -0.67
C ASN A 196 -9.87 -4.92 0.42
N ASP A 197 -9.17 -5.57 1.35
CA ASP A 197 -8.40 -4.88 2.39
C ASP A 197 -7.31 -3.98 1.79
N GLY A 198 -6.64 -4.42 0.73
CA GLY A 198 -5.67 -3.63 -0.03
C GLY A 198 -6.29 -2.34 -0.54
N ALA A 199 -7.37 -2.45 -1.33
CA ALA A 199 -8.04 -1.30 -1.95
C ALA A 199 -8.55 -0.28 -0.91
N LEU A 200 -9.05 -0.76 0.23
CA LEU A 200 -9.50 0.11 1.32
C LEU A 200 -8.36 0.93 1.93
N HIS A 201 -7.18 0.34 2.11
CA HIS A 201 -6.08 0.94 2.88
C HIS A 201 -5.02 1.65 2.03
N PHE A 202 -5.04 1.49 0.71
CA PHE A 202 -4.08 2.13 -0.19
C PHE A 202 -4.40 3.59 -0.50
N SER A 203 -5.68 3.93 -0.61
CA SER A 203 -6.13 5.25 -1.06
C SER A 203 -5.70 6.37 -0.12
N HIS A 204 -5.87 6.19 1.19
CA HIS A 204 -5.56 7.21 2.20
C HIS A 204 -4.07 7.58 2.26
N PRO A 205 -3.11 6.65 2.39
CA PRO A 205 -1.68 6.97 2.36
C PRO A 205 -1.26 7.74 1.11
N VAL A 206 -1.82 7.39 -0.07
CA VAL A 206 -1.53 8.10 -1.31
C VAL A 206 -2.10 9.51 -1.30
N LEU A 207 -3.34 9.70 -0.86
CA LEU A 207 -3.92 11.04 -0.71
C LEU A 207 -3.06 11.93 0.18
N VAL A 208 -2.67 11.44 1.36
CA VAL A 208 -1.84 12.19 2.29
C VAL A 208 -0.48 12.50 1.68
N CYS A 209 0.14 11.56 0.98
CA CYS A 209 1.40 11.81 0.26
C CYS A 209 1.28 12.96 -0.75
N LEU A 210 0.15 13.06 -1.47
CA LEU A 210 -0.07 14.10 -2.48
C LEU A 210 -0.30 15.49 -1.88
N ILE A 211 -0.87 15.59 -0.67
CA ILE A 211 -1.07 16.88 0.04
C ILE A 211 0.27 17.61 0.23
N HIS A 212 1.35 16.87 0.42
CA HIS A 212 2.69 17.42 0.58
C HIS A 212 3.29 17.97 -0.73
N HIS A 213 2.74 17.63 -1.89
CA HIS A 213 3.26 18.11 -3.18
C HIS A 213 2.69 19.49 -3.54
N LYS A 214 3.54 20.52 -3.46
CA LYS A 214 3.18 21.90 -3.80
C LYS A 214 3.56 22.24 -5.24
N GLY A 215 2.82 23.16 -5.87
CA GLY A 215 3.17 23.73 -7.17
C GLY A 215 3.03 22.76 -8.35
N LEU A 216 1.98 21.94 -8.34
CA LEU A 216 1.71 20.96 -9.39
C LEU A 216 1.47 21.63 -10.76
N SER A 217 2.08 21.07 -11.81
CA SER A 217 1.78 21.46 -13.19
C SER A 217 0.34 21.11 -13.58
N LEU A 218 -0.18 21.72 -14.65
CA LEU A 218 -1.54 21.45 -15.13
C LEU A 218 -1.80 19.96 -15.40
N ASN A 219 -0.81 19.23 -15.91
CA ASN A 219 -0.94 17.79 -16.13
C ASN A 219 -0.99 17.02 -14.80
N GLN A 220 -0.19 17.40 -13.82
CA GLN A 220 -0.23 16.80 -12.48
C GLN A 220 -1.56 17.10 -11.77
N MET A 221 -2.13 18.30 -11.94
CA MET A 221 -3.45 18.64 -11.43
C MET A 221 -4.54 17.77 -12.08
N LYS A 222 -4.52 17.60 -13.41
CA LYS A 222 -5.47 16.72 -14.12
C LYS A 222 -5.40 15.27 -13.65
N ASN A 223 -4.19 14.74 -13.47
CA ASN A 223 -4.00 13.39 -12.93
C ASN A 223 -4.57 13.30 -11.51
N SER A 224 -4.34 14.32 -10.67
CA SER A 224 -4.84 14.37 -9.30
C SER A 224 -6.38 14.39 -9.27
N VAL A 225 -7.02 15.16 -10.15
CA VAL A 225 -8.49 15.16 -10.29
C VAL A 225 -9.02 13.79 -10.70
N GLY A 226 -8.45 13.17 -11.74
CA GLY A 226 -8.88 11.83 -12.18
C GLY A 226 -8.73 10.78 -11.09
N PHE A 227 -7.66 10.85 -10.29
CA PHE A 227 -7.47 9.98 -9.13
C PHE A 227 -8.50 10.24 -8.02
N LEU A 228 -8.80 11.50 -7.71
CA LEU A 228 -9.83 11.85 -6.74
C LEU A 228 -11.21 11.35 -7.18
N ASP A 229 -11.53 11.43 -8.47
CA ASP A 229 -12.76 10.88 -9.02
C ASP A 229 -12.82 9.36 -8.87
N ALA A 230 -11.73 8.66 -9.22
CA ALA A 230 -11.64 7.20 -9.03
C ALA A 230 -11.85 6.79 -7.56
N ILE A 231 -11.23 7.51 -6.63
CA ILE A 231 -11.43 7.31 -5.18
C ILE A 231 -12.89 7.52 -4.79
N ASN A 232 -13.50 8.63 -5.22
CA ASN A 232 -14.87 8.96 -4.87
C ASN A 232 -15.86 7.92 -5.40
N THR A 233 -15.68 7.48 -6.65
CA THR A 233 -16.48 6.41 -7.25
C THR A 233 -16.33 5.12 -6.48
N TRP A 234 -15.09 4.72 -6.15
CA TRP A 234 -14.83 3.49 -5.41
C TRP A 234 -15.43 3.53 -4.00
N PHE A 235 -15.20 4.60 -3.24
CA PHE A 235 -15.78 4.74 -1.90
C PHE A 235 -17.30 4.84 -1.93
N GLY A 236 -17.90 5.47 -2.95
CA GLY A 236 -19.35 5.51 -3.12
C GLY A 236 -19.96 4.12 -3.33
N LYS A 237 -19.21 3.17 -3.90
CA LYS A 237 -19.66 1.79 -4.17
C LYS A 237 -19.38 0.83 -3.02
N TYR A 238 -18.25 0.99 -2.32
CA TYR A 238 -17.72 -0.05 -1.42
C TYR A 238 -17.54 0.37 0.04
N ARG A 239 -17.75 1.64 0.40
CA ARG A 239 -17.52 2.08 1.79
C ARG A 239 -18.76 1.91 2.65
N ASP A 240 -18.56 1.34 3.83
CA ASP A 240 -19.50 1.45 4.94
C ASP A 240 -19.63 2.94 5.35
N PRO A 241 -20.85 3.49 5.47
CA PRO A 241 -21.10 4.87 5.89
C PRO A 241 -20.38 5.30 7.18
N GLU A 242 -20.09 4.39 8.11
CA GLU A 242 -19.45 4.74 9.40
C GLU A 242 -17.95 5.05 9.26
N ILE A 243 -17.24 4.40 8.32
CA ILE A 243 -15.83 4.69 8.04
C ILE A 243 -15.71 5.97 7.20
N ALA A 244 -16.78 6.44 6.54
CA ALA A 244 -16.82 7.56 5.59
C ALA A 244 -16.16 8.88 6.04
N ALA A 245 -16.22 9.18 7.34
CA ALA A 245 -15.80 10.47 7.88
C ALA A 245 -14.30 10.79 7.72
N ILE A 246 -13.40 9.79 7.73
CA ILE A 246 -11.94 10.01 7.69
C ILE A 246 -11.45 10.39 6.29
N GLY A 247 -11.86 9.64 5.26
CA GLY A 247 -11.37 9.83 3.89
C GLY A 247 -11.96 11.05 3.16
N LEU A 248 -13.20 11.45 3.49
CA LEU A 248 -13.85 12.57 2.79
C LEU A 248 -13.25 13.92 3.18
N LYS A 249 -12.85 14.09 4.45
CA LYS A 249 -12.22 15.35 4.91
C LYS A 249 -10.95 15.69 4.14
N GLN A 250 -10.12 14.69 3.85
CA GLN A 250 -8.87 14.86 3.09
C GLN A 250 -9.10 15.06 1.59
N ILE A 251 -10.12 14.40 1.02
CA ILE A 251 -10.55 14.66 -0.36
C ILE A 251 -11.05 16.10 -0.50
N ASP A 252 -11.82 16.60 0.46
CA ASP A 252 -12.31 17.98 0.48
C ASP A 252 -11.19 19.02 0.73
N GLU A 253 -10.16 18.66 1.49
CA GLU A 253 -8.95 19.48 1.65
C GLU A 253 -8.10 19.52 0.36
N LEU A 254 -7.91 18.39 -0.31
CA LEU A 254 -7.22 18.31 -1.61
C LEU A 254 -7.96 19.08 -2.70
N ARG A 255 -9.30 19.04 -2.72
CA ARG A 255 -10.12 19.82 -3.66
C ARG A 255 -9.98 21.33 -3.50
N LYS A 256 -9.52 21.83 -2.35
CA LYS A 256 -9.26 23.28 -2.15
C LYS A 256 -7.91 23.71 -2.72
N LEU A 257 -7.04 22.77 -3.07
CA LEU A 257 -5.73 23.04 -3.66
C LEU A 257 -5.75 23.11 -5.19
N PHE A 258 -6.90 22.81 -5.81
CA PHE A 258 -7.15 22.81 -7.25
C PHE A 258 -8.38 23.65 -7.58
#